data_AF-A0A1Q9CFC7-F1
#
_entry.id   AF-A0A1Q9CFC7-F1
#
_cell.length_a   1.000
_cell.length_b   1.000
_cell.length_c   1.000
_cell.angle_alpha   90.00
_cell.angle_beta   90.00
_cell.angle_gamma   90.00
#
_symmetry.space_group_name_H-M   'P 1'
#
loop_
_entity.id
_entity.type
_entity.pdbx_description
1 polymer ?
#
loop_
_entity_poly.entity_id
_entity_poly.type
_entity_poly.pdbx_seq_one_letter_code
_entity_poly.pdbx_strand_id
1 'polypeptide(L)'
;MAPSLEDDFGGSLFEEAKTMSQMKRSRIDLTRRYVFLCPTALSKHFQALPLAAKESSLLVFRCARSFVFKDPPSVRRTRLQARVETNVGDGKKGKPSSAPKSGLSALYRSEFSDDFLQFVLAKEKEGCVFWYKPDQDLEKMSSFFEQKVDPLDEQPYRPLLLDAMWWRVRFDRTSARYVGNPRGILGAIAAFHHGLGRERDLDLPSLQELIFQSNPTLEPVVKWPHAPSMRFLPARVEDTPQAQYKGYIEVLERLQKWPERPRARLDNLHHHWQAQEMSMSRQNVFSVGGNSVLRASSENPVTR
;
A
#
# COMPACT_ATOMS: atom_id res chain seq x y z
N MET A 1 42.96 43.17 -29.39
CA MET A 1 42.19 43.13 -28.13
C MET A 1 41.81 41.68 -27.91
N ALA A 2 42.52 41.01 -27.01
CA ALA A 2 42.31 39.59 -26.71
C ALA A 2 41.54 39.46 -25.39
N PRO A 3 40.53 38.58 -25.28
CA PRO A 3 39.82 38.35 -24.03
C PRO A 3 40.66 37.43 -23.11
N SER A 4 40.80 37.89 -21.87
CA SER A 4 41.48 37.22 -20.77
C SER A 4 40.74 35.95 -20.36
N LEU A 5 41.43 34.81 -20.40
CA LEU A 5 41.06 33.62 -19.64
C LEU A 5 41.38 33.89 -18.18
N GLU A 6 40.36 34.17 -17.37
CA GLU A 6 40.47 34.03 -15.92
C GLU A 6 39.83 32.71 -15.50
N ASP A 7 40.65 31.89 -14.85
CA ASP A 7 40.37 30.57 -14.31
C ASP A 7 39.37 30.65 -13.17
N ASP A 8 38.12 30.23 -13.42
CA ASP A 8 37.10 30.06 -12.40
C ASP A 8 37.05 28.59 -11.92
N PHE A 9 38.18 28.10 -11.38
CA PHE A 9 38.30 26.79 -10.72
C PHE A 9 38.00 26.90 -9.21
N GLY A 10 36.83 27.47 -8.88
CA GLY A 10 36.33 27.63 -7.52
C GLY A 10 35.16 26.70 -7.18
N GLY A 11 35.17 25.45 -7.66
CA GLY A 11 34.02 24.54 -7.57
C GLY A 11 34.15 23.38 -6.57
N SER A 12 33.84 23.63 -5.30
CA SER A 12 33.21 22.67 -4.36
C SER A 12 33.83 21.27 -4.18
N LEU A 13 34.99 21.18 -3.51
CA LEU A 13 35.60 19.90 -3.10
C LEU A 13 35.18 19.39 -1.70
N PHE A 14 34.26 20.10 -1.03
CA PHE A 14 33.61 19.61 0.20
C PHE A 14 32.20 19.13 -0.14
N GLU A 15 32.11 18.06 -0.93
CA GLU A 15 30.90 17.26 -0.95
C GLU A 15 30.81 16.57 0.42
N GLU A 16 30.14 17.23 1.38
CA GLU A 16 29.86 16.69 2.71
C GLU A 16 29.39 15.26 2.57
N ALA A 17 30.10 14.33 3.22
CA ALA A 17 29.82 12.90 3.17
C ALA A 17 28.35 12.68 3.57
N LYS A 18 27.50 12.48 2.56
CA LYS A 18 26.07 12.31 2.76
C LYS A 18 25.87 11.07 3.62
N THR A 19 25.17 11.20 4.73
CA THR A 19 24.84 10.04 5.56
C THR A 19 24.04 9.02 4.75
N MET A 20 24.16 7.72 5.05
CA MET A 20 23.41 6.65 4.37
C MET A 20 21.89 6.92 4.29
N SER A 21 21.34 7.63 5.26
CA SER A 21 19.95 8.11 5.26
C SER A 21 19.68 9.18 4.20
N GLN A 22 20.62 10.10 3.96
CA GLN A 22 20.55 11.09 2.87
C GLN A 22 20.68 10.40 1.50
N MET A 23 21.58 9.43 1.35
CA MET A 23 21.71 8.61 0.12
C MET A 23 20.47 7.77 -0.20
N LYS A 24 19.75 7.26 0.82
CA LYS A 24 18.48 6.53 0.59
C LYS A 24 17.32 7.46 0.25
N ARG A 25 17.34 8.70 0.75
CA ARG A 25 16.37 9.75 0.41
C ARG A 25 16.60 10.36 -0.97
N SER A 26 17.85 10.42 -1.44
CA SER A 26 18.17 10.88 -2.80
C SER A 26 17.75 9.91 -3.90
N ARG A 27 17.21 8.73 -3.55
CA ARG A 27 16.63 7.76 -4.50
C ARG A 27 15.13 7.92 -4.70
N ILE A 28 14.52 8.94 -4.09
CA ILE A 28 13.11 9.25 -4.36
C ILE A 28 13.05 9.83 -5.76
N ASP A 29 12.45 9.08 -6.67
CA ASP A 29 12.22 9.55 -8.04
C ASP A 29 11.03 10.51 -8.03
N LEU A 30 11.31 11.79 -7.81
CA LEU A 30 10.32 12.87 -7.84
C LEU A 30 9.83 13.18 -9.25
N THR A 31 10.46 12.60 -10.28
CA THR A 31 10.01 12.75 -11.67
C THR A 31 8.77 11.88 -11.94
N ARG A 32 8.62 10.78 -11.20
CA ARG A 32 7.43 9.92 -11.23
C ARG A 32 6.33 10.48 -10.35
N ARG A 33 5.08 10.24 -10.76
CA ARG A 33 3.91 10.55 -9.95
C ARG A 33 3.50 9.34 -9.12
N TYR A 34 3.46 9.52 -7.80
CA TYR A 34 3.05 8.46 -6.87
C TYR A 34 1.53 8.33 -6.80
N VAL A 35 1.05 7.07 -6.81
CA VAL A 35 -0.38 6.74 -6.63
C VAL A 35 -0.56 5.98 -5.32
N PHE A 36 -1.13 6.63 -4.30
CA PHE A 36 -1.33 6.00 -2.99
C PHE A 36 -2.62 5.18 -2.95
N LEU A 37 -2.48 3.89 -2.63
CA LEU A 37 -3.60 2.93 -2.70
C LEU A 37 -4.27 2.63 -1.36
N CYS A 38 -3.66 3.04 -0.25
CA CYS A 38 -4.08 2.66 1.09
C CYS A 38 -4.07 3.87 2.04
N PRO A 39 -5.24 4.35 2.52
CA PRO A 39 -5.31 5.55 3.35
C PRO A 39 -4.65 5.36 4.71
N THR A 40 -4.76 4.17 5.33
CA THR A 40 -4.16 3.89 6.65
C THR A 40 -2.64 3.89 6.59
N ALA A 41 -2.06 3.31 5.54
CA ALA A 41 -0.62 3.32 5.34
C ALA A 41 -0.10 4.71 4.98
N LEU A 42 -0.84 5.46 4.16
CA LEU A 42 -0.51 6.84 3.83
C LEU A 42 -0.52 7.74 5.07
N SER A 43 -1.55 7.66 5.90
CA SER A 43 -1.65 8.43 7.15
C SER A 43 -0.45 8.18 8.07
N LYS A 44 -0.07 6.91 8.27
CA LYS A 44 1.09 6.54 9.10
C LYS A 44 2.42 7.11 8.60
N HIS A 45 2.53 7.39 7.31
CA HIS A 45 3.74 7.91 6.69
C HIS A 45 3.62 9.38 6.26
N PHE A 46 2.49 10.03 6.57
CA PHE A 46 2.15 11.34 6.03
C PHE A 46 3.20 12.41 6.36
N GLN A 47 3.74 12.39 7.57
CA GLN A 47 4.77 13.34 8.00
C GLN A 47 6.15 13.07 7.37
N ALA A 48 6.39 11.85 6.89
CA ALA A 48 7.66 11.47 6.25
C ALA A 48 7.66 11.69 4.72
N LEU A 49 6.54 12.09 4.14
CA LEU A 49 6.42 12.33 2.71
C LEU A 49 7.02 13.70 2.33
N PRO A 50 7.90 13.77 1.30
CA PRO A 50 8.34 15.03 0.73
C PRO A 50 7.16 15.86 0.22
N LEU A 51 7.22 17.18 0.36
CA LEU A 51 6.15 18.09 -0.07
C LEU A 51 5.84 17.92 -1.57
N ALA A 52 6.87 17.90 -2.42
CA ALA A 52 6.70 17.69 -3.87
C ALA A 52 5.93 16.39 -4.20
N ALA A 53 6.19 15.31 -3.46
CA ALA A 53 5.46 14.06 -3.66
C ALA A 53 4.01 14.14 -3.17
N LYS A 54 3.73 14.89 -2.09
CA LYS A 54 2.35 15.16 -1.64
C LYS A 54 1.58 15.94 -2.70
N GLU A 55 2.17 17.01 -3.22
CA GLU A 55 1.57 17.92 -4.18
C GLU A 55 1.29 17.25 -5.52
N SER A 56 2.21 16.42 -6.03
CA SER A 56 2.00 15.75 -7.31
C SER A 56 1.18 14.46 -7.22
N SER A 57 1.00 13.87 -6.02
CA SER A 57 0.38 12.55 -5.86
C SER A 57 -1.09 12.45 -6.27
N LEU A 58 -1.47 11.23 -6.69
CA LEU A 58 -2.86 10.80 -6.85
C LEU A 58 -3.23 9.82 -5.73
N LEU A 59 -4.50 9.86 -5.29
CA LEU A 59 -5.02 8.96 -4.26
C LEU A 59 -6.07 8.05 -4.87
N VAL A 60 -5.87 6.73 -4.81
CA VAL A 60 -6.83 5.73 -5.32
C VAL A 60 -7.17 4.78 -4.19
N PHE A 61 -8.19 5.11 -3.42
CA PHE A 61 -8.50 4.38 -2.21
C PHE A 61 -9.50 3.25 -2.48
N ARG A 62 -9.12 2.03 -2.11
CA ARG A 62 -9.97 0.82 -2.21
C ARG A 62 -11.18 0.78 -1.26
N CYS A 63 -11.34 1.82 -0.44
CA CYS A 63 -12.43 1.94 0.54
C CYS A 63 -13.44 3.01 0.10
N ALA A 64 -14.59 3.03 0.78
CA ALA A 64 -15.56 4.10 0.58
C ALA A 64 -15.07 5.37 1.27
N ARG A 65 -15.53 6.53 0.78
CA ARG A 65 -15.24 7.84 1.39
C ARG A 65 -15.59 7.88 2.89
N SER A 66 -16.69 7.23 3.29
CA SER A 66 -17.16 7.14 4.68
C SER A 66 -16.27 6.29 5.60
N PHE A 67 -15.28 5.58 5.04
CA PHE A 67 -14.24 4.92 5.82
C PHE A 67 -13.21 5.93 6.36
N VAL A 68 -12.86 6.94 5.55
CA VAL A 68 -11.88 7.97 5.91
C VAL A 68 -12.57 9.13 6.65
N PHE A 69 -13.70 9.61 6.13
CA PHE A 69 -14.45 10.71 6.72
C PHE A 69 -15.65 10.18 7.51
N LYS A 70 -15.81 10.68 8.74
CA LYS A 70 -17.01 10.38 9.52
C LYS A 70 -18.20 11.12 8.90
N ASP A 71 -19.19 10.37 8.44
CA ASP A 71 -20.48 10.98 8.12
C ASP A 71 -21.02 11.68 9.38
N PRO A 72 -21.55 12.91 9.25
CA PRO A 72 -22.14 13.62 10.38
C PRO A 72 -23.26 12.78 11.00
N PRO A 73 -23.48 12.90 12.32
CA PRO A 73 -24.45 12.06 13.05
C PRO A 73 -25.88 12.17 12.52
N SER A 74 -26.22 13.27 11.84
CA SER A 74 -27.52 13.50 11.19
C SER A 74 -27.85 12.43 10.14
N VAL A 75 -26.89 12.00 9.32
CA VAL A 75 -27.10 11.01 8.25
C VAL A 75 -27.32 9.60 8.82
N ARG A 76 -26.73 9.31 10.00
CA ARG A 76 -26.85 7.98 10.63
C ARG A 76 -28.26 7.69 11.14
N ARG A 77 -28.99 8.71 11.62
CA ARG A 77 -30.35 8.53 12.15
C ARG A 77 -31.34 8.12 11.05
N THR A 78 -31.25 8.73 9.87
CA THR A 78 -32.13 8.42 8.74
C THR A 78 -31.99 6.98 8.25
N ARG A 79 -30.76 6.43 8.27
CA ARG A 79 -30.50 5.06 7.79
C ARG A 79 -31.05 3.97 8.72
N LEU A 80 -31.19 4.27 10.01
CA LEU A 80 -31.77 3.33 10.99
C LEU A 80 -33.30 3.34 10.98
N GLN A 81 -33.93 4.44 10.60
CA GLN A 81 -35.40 4.56 10.57
C GLN A 81 -36.05 3.96 9.31
N ALA A 82 -35.31 3.74 8.23
CA ALA A 82 -35.84 3.13 7.00
C ALA A 82 -36.11 1.62 7.11
N ARG A 83 -35.77 0.98 8.22
CA ARG A 83 -36.13 -0.42 8.50
C ARG A 83 -37.44 -0.46 9.31
N VAL A 84 -38.49 0.12 8.72
CA VAL A 84 -39.84 0.04 9.27
C VAL A 84 -40.28 -1.43 9.19
N GLU A 85 -40.56 -2.00 10.35
CA GLU A 85 -41.05 -3.35 10.52
C GLU A 85 -42.42 -3.51 9.85
N THR A 86 -42.48 -4.14 8.68
CA THR A 86 -43.71 -4.78 8.22
C THR A 86 -43.84 -6.11 8.96
N ASN A 87 -44.19 -6.03 10.24
CA ASN A 87 -44.55 -7.18 11.07
C ASN A 87 -46.02 -7.52 10.80
N VAL A 88 -46.26 -8.44 9.86
CA VAL A 88 -47.54 -9.12 9.71
C VAL A 88 -47.26 -10.62 9.59
N GLY A 89 -47.64 -11.38 10.62
CA GLY A 89 -48.01 -12.80 10.46
C GLY A 89 -47.04 -13.86 10.99
N ASP A 90 -47.40 -14.40 12.16
CA ASP A 90 -47.33 -15.80 12.61
C ASP A 90 -46.00 -16.58 12.71
N GLY A 91 -45.48 -16.58 13.95
CA GLY A 91 -45.57 -17.82 14.74
C GLY A 91 -44.59 -18.94 14.45
N LYS A 92 -43.27 -18.70 14.47
CA LYS A 92 -42.27 -19.77 14.71
C LYS A 92 -41.17 -19.31 15.67
N LYS A 93 -41.09 -19.97 16.83
CA LYS A 93 -40.03 -19.83 17.85
C LYS A 93 -38.67 -20.26 17.27
N GLY A 94 -37.97 -19.36 16.57
CA GLY A 94 -36.61 -19.56 16.07
C GLY A 94 -35.57 -19.10 17.10
N LYS A 95 -34.57 -19.96 17.36
CA LYS A 95 -33.44 -19.70 18.27
C LYS A 95 -32.78 -18.33 18.01
N PRO A 96 -32.30 -17.63 19.06
CA PRO A 96 -31.62 -16.34 18.93
C PRO A 96 -30.36 -16.51 18.07
N SER A 97 -30.43 -16.04 16.83
CA SER A 97 -29.29 -15.94 15.92
C SER A 97 -28.30 -14.94 16.53
N SER A 98 -27.09 -15.41 16.80
CA SER A 98 -25.98 -14.60 17.29
C SER A 98 -25.70 -13.47 16.30
N ALA A 99 -25.92 -12.23 16.75
CA ALA A 99 -25.67 -11.04 15.95
C ALA A 99 -24.22 -11.05 15.39
N PRO A 100 -24.03 -10.75 14.10
CA PRO A 100 -22.71 -10.74 13.49
C PRO A 100 -21.84 -9.66 14.15
N LYS A 101 -20.68 -10.08 14.68
CA LYS A 101 -19.67 -9.23 15.32
C LYS A 101 -19.11 -8.21 14.32
N SER A 102 -19.74 -7.05 14.18
CA SER A 102 -19.27 -5.92 13.37
C SER A 102 -18.22 -5.03 14.07
N GLY A 103 -17.62 -5.52 15.17
CA GLY A 103 -16.78 -4.72 16.08
C GLY A 103 -15.42 -4.26 15.53
N LEU A 104 -14.92 -4.83 14.44
CA LEU A 104 -13.60 -4.46 13.91
C LEU A 104 -13.58 -3.15 13.11
N SER A 105 -14.73 -2.68 12.59
CA SER A 105 -14.77 -1.44 11.79
C SER A 105 -14.72 -0.17 12.64
N ALA A 106 -15.02 -0.25 13.94
CA ALA A 106 -15.05 0.93 14.81
C ALA A 106 -13.66 1.37 15.30
N LEU A 107 -12.73 0.42 15.47
CA LEU A 107 -11.41 0.69 16.07
C LEU A 107 -10.48 1.50 15.16
N TYR A 108 -10.57 1.36 13.83
CA TYR A 108 -9.71 2.10 12.90
C TYR A 108 -10.20 3.53 12.60
N ARG A 109 -11.34 3.97 13.18
CA ARG A 109 -12.00 5.24 12.81
C ARG A 109 -11.50 6.48 13.55
N SER A 110 -10.56 6.34 14.50
CA SER A 110 -9.98 7.46 15.27
C SER A 110 -8.52 7.75 14.96
N GLU A 111 -7.92 7.12 13.95
CA GLU A 111 -6.46 7.13 13.76
C GLU A 111 -5.92 8.14 12.72
N PHE A 112 -6.79 8.85 12.01
CA PHE A 112 -6.36 9.82 11.00
C PHE A 112 -6.10 11.18 11.65
N SER A 113 -4.92 11.76 11.44
CA SER A 113 -4.61 13.11 11.91
C SER A 113 -5.40 14.16 11.11
N ASP A 114 -5.73 15.28 11.73
CA ASP A 114 -6.48 16.36 11.07
C ASP A 114 -5.74 16.88 9.83
N ASP A 115 -4.42 17.04 9.88
CA ASP A 115 -3.61 17.44 8.73
C ASP A 115 -3.76 16.48 7.53
N PHE A 116 -3.82 15.17 7.81
CA PHE A 116 -4.00 14.17 6.77
C PHE A 116 -5.41 14.25 6.17
N LEU A 117 -6.43 14.41 7.02
CA LEU A 117 -7.80 14.58 6.56
C LEU A 117 -7.97 15.86 5.71
N GLN A 118 -7.38 16.97 6.13
CA GLN A 118 -7.36 18.22 5.36
C GLN A 118 -6.63 18.04 4.03
N PHE A 119 -5.51 17.34 4.01
CA PHE A 119 -4.81 17.00 2.77
C PHE A 119 -5.68 16.17 1.82
N VAL A 120 -6.37 15.13 2.32
CA VAL A 120 -7.26 14.32 1.48
C VAL A 120 -8.43 15.15 0.94
N LEU A 121 -9.01 16.07 1.74
CA LEU A 121 -10.07 16.97 1.29
C LEU A 121 -9.57 17.95 0.21
N ALA A 122 -8.36 18.52 0.39
CA ALA A 122 -7.74 19.38 -0.61
C ALA A 122 -7.54 18.62 -1.93
N LYS A 123 -6.97 17.41 -1.86
CA LYS A 123 -6.80 16.53 -3.02
C LYS A 123 -8.13 16.15 -3.67
N GLU A 124 -9.17 15.91 -2.88
CA GLU A 124 -10.51 15.60 -3.40
C GLU A 124 -11.09 16.79 -4.16
N LYS A 125 -10.91 18.02 -3.65
CA LYS A 125 -11.30 19.26 -4.33
C LYS A 125 -10.54 19.49 -5.64
N GLU A 126 -9.27 19.09 -5.70
CA GLU A 126 -8.45 19.08 -6.94
C GLU A 126 -8.86 17.95 -7.92
N GLY A 127 -9.79 17.09 -7.53
CA GLY A 127 -10.16 15.91 -8.29
C GLY A 127 -9.02 14.89 -8.38
N CYS A 128 -8.11 14.87 -7.42
CA CYS A 128 -6.94 13.96 -7.35
C CYS A 128 -7.19 12.75 -6.45
N VAL A 129 -8.45 12.49 -6.09
CA VAL A 129 -8.87 11.36 -5.26
C VAL A 129 -9.94 10.54 -5.97
N PHE A 130 -9.69 9.24 -6.08
CA PHE A 130 -10.64 8.26 -6.57
C PHE A 130 -11.03 7.30 -5.44
N TRP A 131 -12.33 7.21 -5.18
CA TRP A 131 -12.90 6.27 -4.21
C TRP A 131 -13.41 5.03 -4.95
N TYR A 132 -12.70 3.91 -4.82
CA TYR A 132 -13.05 2.68 -5.53
C TYR A 132 -14.37 2.08 -5.06
N LYS A 133 -14.71 2.22 -3.77
CA LYS A 133 -16.01 1.78 -3.24
C LYS A 133 -16.96 2.98 -3.12
N PRO A 134 -18.26 2.81 -3.40
CA PRO A 134 -18.97 1.52 -3.47
C PRO A 134 -19.00 0.85 -4.85
N ASP A 135 -18.71 1.58 -5.93
CA ASP A 135 -19.03 1.13 -7.29
C ASP A 135 -18.11 0.02 -7.82
N GLN A 136 -16.85 -0.01 -7.36
CA GLN A 136 -15.80 -0.94 -7.83
C GLN A 136 -15.61 -0.90 -9.36
N ASP A 137 -15.73 0.29 -9.92
CA ASP A 137 -15.79 0.51 -11.36
C ASP A 137 -14.40 0.85 -11.91
N LEU A 138 -13.84 -0.08 -12.68
CA LEU A 138 -12.52 0.06 -13.29
C LEU A 138 -12.52 1.04 -14.47
N GLU A 139 -13.64 1.22 -15.17
CA GLU A 139 -13.76 2.20 -16.26
C GLU A 139 -13.79 3.63 -15.71
N LYS A 140 -14.50 3.86 -14.60
CA LYS A 140 -14.43 5.15 -13.89
C LYS A 140 -13.02 5.44 -13.38
N MET A 141 -12.30 4.42 -12.92
CA MET A 141 -10.91 4.55 -12.51
C MET A 141 -10.00 4.87 -13.70
N SER A 142 -10.24 4.26 -14.86
CA SER A 142 -9.54 4.60 -16.11
C SER A 142 -9.77 6.06 -16.49
N SER A 143 -11.03 6.48 -16.53
CA SER A 143 -11.43 7.84 -16.85
C SER A 143 -10.81 8.86 -15.89
N PHE A 144 -10.68 8.51 -14.61
CA PHE A 144 -10.01 9.34 -13.61
C PHE A 144 -8.53 9.59 -13.95
N PHE A 145 -7.80 8.57 -14.42
CA PHE A 145 -6.41 8.75 -14.85
C PHE A 145 -6.31 9.56 -16.14
N GLU A 146 -7.16 9.29 -17.13
CA GLU A 146 -7.17 9.99 -18.42
C GLU A 146 -7.43 11.51 -18.27
N GLN A 147 -8.10 11.93 -17.20
CA GLN A 147 -8.29 13.36 -16.89
C GLN A 147 -7.05 14.06 -16.36
N LYS A 148 -5.96 13.33 -16.04
CA LYS A 148 -4.74 13.88 -15.45
C LYS A 148 -3.62 13.88 -16.49
N VAL A 149 -2.89 14.99 -16.51
CA VAL A 149 -1.70 15.17 -17.36
C VAL A 149 -0.48 14.63 -16.64
N ASP A 150 0.25 13.74 -17.30
CA ASP A 150 1.52 13.19 -16.86
C ASP A 150 2.60 14.30 -16.89
N PRO A 151 3.32 14.52 -15.78
CA PRO A 151 4.30 15.60 -15.69
C PRO A 151 5.55 15.36 -16.54
N LEU A 152 5.78 14.16 -17.07
CA LEU A 152 6.98 13.81 -17.82
C LEU A 152 6.85 14.08 -19.33
N ASP A 153 5.70 13.72 -19.91
CA ASP A 153 5.44 13.84 -21.35
C ASP A 153 4.42 14.95 -21.67
N GLU A 154 3.84 15.59 -20.64
CA GLU A 154 2.80 16.61 -20.75
C GLU A 154 1.55 16.12 -21.49
N GLN A 155 1.35 14.80 -21.57
CA GLN A 155 0.17 14.19 -22.17
C GLN A 155 -0.78 13.66 -21.10
N PRO A 156 -2.09 13.55 -21.40
CA PRO A 156 -3.00 12.81 -20.54
C PRO A 156 -2.52 11.35 -20.35
N TYR A 157 -2.71 10.79 -19.15
CA TYR A 157 -2.43 9.37 -18.96
C TYR A 157 -3.29 8.51 -19.89
N ARG A 158 -2.76 7.32 -20.21
CA ARG A 158 -3.46 6.35 -21.03
C ARG A 158 -4.58 5.68 -20.21
N PRO A 159 -5.64 5.20 -20.89
CA PRO A 159 -6.63 4.36 -20.24
C PRO A 159 -5.99 3.14 -19.60
N LEU A 160 -6.61 2.64 -18.55
CA LEU A 160 -6.20 1.38 -17.94
C LEU A 160 -6.35 0.23 -18.94
N LEU A 161 -5.42 -0.71 -18.91
CA LEU A 161 -5.45 -1.92 -19.72
C LEU A 161 -6.53 -2.87 -19.18
N LEU A 162 -7.79 -2.62 -19.56
CA LEU A 162 -8.93 -3.44 -19.13
C LEU A 162 -9.25 -4.57 -20.12
N ASP A 163 -8.49 -4.70 -21.22
CA ASP A 163 -8.64 -5.81 -22.16
C ASP A 163 -8.04 -7.11 -21.59
N ALA A 164 -8.91 -8.09 -21.30
CA ALA A 164 -8.50 -9.41 -20.84
C ALA A 164 -7.59 -10.15 -21.83
N MET A 165 -7.70 -9.90 -23.14
CA MET A 165 -6.84 -10.53 -24.15
C MET A 165 -5.41 -10.00 -24.08
N TRP A 166 -5.23 -8.70 -23.88
CA TRP A 166 -3.91 -8.11 -23.64
C TRP A 166 -3.18 -8.81 -22.48
N TRP A 167 -3.85 -8.98 -21.34
CA TRP A 167 -3.26 -9.66 -20.16
C TRP A 167 -2.94 -11.14 -20.37
N ARG A 168 -3.60 -11.82 -21.32
CA ARG A 168 -3.32 -13.23 -21.65
C ARG A 168 -2.17 -13.39 -22.63
N VAL A 169 -2.01 -12.44 -23.56
CA VAL A 169 -1.12 -12.59 -24.72
C VAL A 169 0.14 -11.73 -24.60
N ARG A 170 0.02 -10.51 -24.05
CA ARG A 170 1.08 -9.50 -24.02
C ARG A 170 1.73 -9.34 -22.67
N PHE A 171 1.07 -9.79 -21.60
CA PHE A 171 1.65 -9.72 -20.26
C PHE A 171 2.92 -10.57 -20.19
N ASP A 172 4.06 -9.91 -19.99
CA ASP A 172 5.34 -10.58 -19.75
C ASP A 172 5.67 -10.57 -18.26
N ARG A 173 5.77 -11.76 -17.69
CA ARG A 173 6.13 -11.98 -16.28
C ARG A 173 7.50 -11.42 -15.93
N THR A 174 8.43 -11.31 -16.88
CA THR A 174 9.77 -10.74 -16.60
C THR A 174 9.74 -9.23 -16.38
N SER A 175 8.75 -8.55 -16.97
CA SER A 175 8.50 -7.12 -16.78
C SER A 175 7.62 -6.80 -15.58
N ALA A 176 7.03 -7.82 -14.96
CA ALA A 176 6.07 -7.64 -13.88
C ALA A 176 6.76 -7.26 -12.57
N ARG A 177 6.18 -6.30 -11.85
CA ARG A 177 6.83 -5.71 -10.66
C ARG A 177 6.16 -6.09 -9.35
N TYR A 178 4.84 -6.19 -9.35
CA TYR A 178 4.02 -6.41 -8.17
C TYR A 178 3.37 -7.79 -8.20
N VAL A 179 3.02 -8.32 -9.39
CA VAL A 179 2.35 -9.61 -9.52
C VAL A 179 2.92 -10.42 -10.68
N GLY A 180 3.42 -11.62 -10.41
CA GLY A 180 3.95 -12.51 -11.46
C GLY A 180 2.89 -13.30 -12.26
N ASN A 181 1.61 -13.19 -11.93
CA ASN A 181 0.52 -13.91 -12.60
C ASN A 181 -0.75 -13.04 -12.71
N PRO A 182 -1.24 -12.72 -13.93
CA PRO A 182 -2.31 -11.76 -14.13
C PRO A 182 -3.71 -12.31 -13.80
N ARG A 183 -3.83 -13.52 -13.25
CA ARG A 183 -5.12 -14.15 -12.90
C ARG A 183 -6.01 -13.28 -11.99
N GLY A 184 -5.43 -12.56 -11.04
CA GLY A 184 -6.19 -11.65 -10.16
C GLY A 184 -6.84 -10.51 -10.94
N ILE A 185 -6.07 -9.90 -11.85
CA ILE A 185 -6.52 -8.82 -12.73
C ILE A 185 -7.59 -9.32 -13.70
N LEU A 186 -7.34 -10.45 -14.37
CA LEU A 186 -8.30 -11.09 -15.27
C LEU A 186 -9.62 -11.43 -14.57
N GLY A 187 -9.56 -11.91 -13.33
CA GLY A 187 -10.74 -12.20 -12.52
C GLY A 187 -11.55 -10.94 -12.21
N ALA A 188 -10.89 -9.83 -11.88
CA ALA A 188 -11.55 -8.55 -11.61
C ALA A 188 -12.17 -7.94 -12.88
N ILE A 189 -11.45 -7.96 -14.01
CA ILE A 189 -11.97 -7.50 -15.32
C ILE A 189 -13.21 -8.31 -15.72
N ALA A 190 -13.16 -9.64 -15.60
CA ALA A 190 -14.30 -10.49 -15.91
C ALA A 190 -15.49 -10.21 -14.98
N ALA A 191 -15.25 -10.08 -13.67
CA ALA A 191 -16.30 -9.76 -12.71
C ALA A 191 -16.97 -8.40 -13.00
N PHE A 192 -16.18 -7.42 -13.43
CA PHE A 192 -16.65 -6.11 -13.86
C PHE A 192 -17.57 -6.22 -15.09
N HIS A 193 -17.13 -6.84 -16.19
CA HIS A 193 -17.93 -6.97 -17.41
C HIS A 193 -19.21 -7.79 -17.23
N HIS A 194 -19.20 -8.80 -16.35
CA HIS A 194 -20.39 -9.61 -16.07
C HIS A 194 -21.36 -8.96 -15.07
N GLY A 195 -21.08 -7.74 -14.58
CA GLY A 195 -21.91 -7.08 -13.57
C GLY A 195 -21.92 -7.82 -12.21
N LEU A 196 -20.98 -8.74 -12.00
CA LEU A 196 -20.79 -9.50 -10.76
C LEU A 196 -19.99 -8.70 -9.70
N GLY A 197 -19.86 -7.38 -9.90
CA GLY A 197 -18.93 -6.43 -9.26
C GLY A 197 -19.03 -6.25 -7.75
N ARG A 198 -19.57 -7.22 -7.01
CA ARG A 198 -19.63 -7.20 -5.54
C ARG A 198 -18.91 -8.36 -4.87
N GLU A 199 -18.56 -9.42 -5.59
CA GLU A 199 -18.12 -10.65 -4.92
C GLU A 199 -16.60 -10.76 -4.73
N ARG A 200 -15.80 -10.06 -5.55
CA ARG A 200 -14.33 -10.13 -5.46
C ARG A 200 -13.69 -8.76 -5.59
N ASP A 201 -13.18 -8.25 -4.47
CA ASP A 201 -12.32 -7.08 -4.46
C ASP A 201 -11.01 -7.40 -5.18
N LEU A 202 -10.59 -6.57 -6.14
CA LEU A 202 -9.27 -6.62 -6.77
C LEU A 202 -8.18 -6.46 -5.71
N ASP A 203 -7.26 -7.42 -5.55
CA ASP A 203 -6.20 -7.35 -4.54
C ASP A 203 -5.20 -6.22 -4.82
N LEU A 204 -4.48 -5.78 -3.77
CA LEU A 204 -3.62 -4.60 -3.85
C LEU A 204 -2.47 -4.80 -4.86
N PRO A 205 -1.72 -5.93 -4.81
CA PRO A 205 -0.70 -6.21 -5.83
C PRO A 205 -1.25 -6.20 -7.25
N SER A 206 -2.40 -6.83 -7.50
CA SER A 206 -3.02 -6.82 -8.84
C SER A 206 -3.41 -5.41 -9.30
N LEU A 207 -3.91 -4.56 -8.39
CA LEU A 207 -4.20 -3.16 -8.68
C LEU A 207 -2.92 -2.36 -8.98
N GLN A 208 -1.84 -2.59 -8.23
CA GLN A 208 -0.54 -1.96 -8.51
C GLN A 208 -0.02 -2.34 -9.89
N GLU A 209 -0.05 -3.63 -10.23
CA GLU A 209 0.38 -4.12 -11.54
C GLU A 209 -0.49 -3.54 -12.67
N LEU A 210 -1.81 -3.50 -12.49
CA LEU A 210 -2.73 -2.90 -13.46
C LEU A 210 -2.38 -1.43 -13.75
N ILE A 211 -2.18 -0.62 -12.71
CA ILE A 211 -1.83 0.80 -12.87
C ILE A 211 -0.47 0.94 -13.56
N PHE A 212 0.54 0.20 -13.11
CA PHE A 212 1.91 0.31 -13.60
C PHE A 212 2.05 -0.13 -15.06
N GLN A 213 1.46 -1.26 -15.45
CA GLN A 213 1.52 -1.75 -16.84
C GLN A 213 0.75 -0.82 -17.80
N SER A 214 -0.31 -0.16 -17.32
CA SER A 214 -1.06 0.81 -18.12
C SER A 214 -0.30 2.12 -18.31
N ASN A 215 0.35 2.60 -17.24
CA ASN A 215 1.05 3.88 -17.20
C ASN A 215 2.37 3.75 -16.38
N PRO A 216 3.50 3.43 -17.03
CA PRO A 216 4.78 3.15 -16.33
C PRO A 216 5.40 4.34 -15.58
N THR A 217 4.95 5.56 -15.86
CA THR A 217 5.33 6.81 -15.18
C THR A 217 4.61 6.99 -13.84
N LEU A 218 3.52 6.25 -13.61
CA LEU A 218 2.85 6.16 -12.33
C LEU A 218 3.52 5.12 -11.44
N GLU A 219 3.76 5.49 -10.19
CA GLU A 219 4.34 4.62 -9.17
C GLU A 219 3.29 4.25 -8.11
N PRO A 220 2.59 3.10 -8.26
CA PRO A 220 1.54 2.72 -7.33
C PRO A 220 2.13 2.18 -6.03
N VAL A 221 1.79 2.84 -4.92
CA VAL A 221 2.37 2.58 -3.60
C VAL A 221 1.29 2.26 -2.57
N VAL A 222 1.45 1.10 -1.93
CA VAL A 222 0.66 0.74 -0.72
C VAL A 222 1.27 1.35 0.52
N LYS A 223 2.60 1.38 0.59
CA LYS A 223 3.39 1.89 1.70
C LYS A 223 4.52 2.73 1.13
N TRP A 224 4.81 3.87 1.76
CA TRP A 224 5.93 4.71 1.37
C TRP A 224 7.25 3.92 1.50
N PRO A 225 7.96 3.63 0.40
CA PRO A 225 9.13 2.75 0.43
C PRO A 225 10.33 3.39 1.13
N HIS A 226 10.36 4.74 1.20
CA HIS A 226 11.41 5.51 1.85
C HIS A 226 11.04 5.91 3.28
N ALA A 227 9.94 5.39 3.82
CA ALA A 227 9.60 5.64 5.21
C ALA A 227 10.71 5.09 6.11
N PRO A 228 11.23 5.88 7.07
CA PRO A 228 12.16 5.36 8.06
C PRO A 228 11.49 4.16 8.73
N SER A 229 12.20 3.03 8.77
CA SER A 229 11.70 1.83 9.43
C SER A 229 11.46 2.19 10.90
N MET A 230 10.19 2.18 11.30
CA MET A 230 9.77 2.47 12.68
C MET A 230 10.41 1.50 13.69
N ARG A 231 10.95 0.37 13.25
CA ARG A 231 11.69 -0.59 14.09
C ARG A 231 12.97 -0.01 14.69
N PHE A 232 13.51 1.06 14.12
CA PHE A 232 14.76 1.69 14.57
C PHE A 232 14.56 3.12 15.06
N LEU A 233 13.32 3.56 15.27
CA LEU A 233 13.16 4.77 16.06
C LEU A 233 13.64 4.44 17.47
N PRO A 234 14.59 5.20 18.04
CA PRO A 234 14.90 5.07 19.46
C PRO A 234 13.57 5.14 20.19
N ALA A 235 13.31 4.16 21.07
CA ALA A 235 12.11 4.16 21.90
C ALA A 235 11.97 5.58 22.44
N ARG A 236 10.83 6.24 22.16
CA ARG A 236 10.58 7.55 22.73
C ARG A 236 10.89 7.40 24.21
N VAL A 237 11.81 8.21 24.71
CA VAL A 237 12.06 8.37 26.14
C VAL A 237 10.83 9.13 26.67
N GLU A 238 9.67 8.50 26.57
CA GLU A 238 8.44 8.96 27.20
C GLU A 238 8.59 8.56 28.66
N ASP A 239 8.91 9.56 29.46
CA ASP A 239 8.62 9.69 30.88
C ASP A 239 8.48 8.35 31.59
N THR A 240 9.58 7.61 31.73
CA THR A 240 9.68 6.68 32.85
C THR A 240 9.39 7.52 34.09
N PRO A 241 8.28 7.30 34.82
CA PRO A 241 8.02 8.04 36.04
C PRO A 241 9.24 7.84 36.91
N GLN A 242 9.91 8.95 37.27
CA GLN A 242 11.18 9.00 38.02
C GLN A 242 11.38 7.73 38.85
N ALA A 243 11.95 6.69 38.24
CA ALA A 243 12.45 5.57 38.99
C ALA A 243 13.64 6.20 39.68
N GLN A 244 13.50 6.50 40.97
CA GLN A 244 14.58 6.99 41.82
C GLN A 244 15.81 6.16 41.50
N TYR A 245 16.74 6.77 40.76
CA TYR A 245 17.98 6.14 40.32
C TYR A 245 18.91 6.02 41.54
N LYS A 246 18.56 5.10 42.44
CA LYS A 246 19.39 4.66 43.55
C LYS A 246 20.33 3.58 42.97
N GLY A 247 21.35 4.01 42.23
CA GLY A 247 22.34 3.06 41.70
C GLY A 247 23.24 3.50 40.53
N TYR A 248 23.18 4.75 40.06
CA TYR A 248 23.97 5.16 38.88
C TYR A 248 25.48 5.33 39.11
N ILE A 249 25.99 5.05 40.31
CA ILE A 249 27.44 5.13 40.59
C ILE A 249 28.17 3.84 40.16
N GLU A 250 27.51 2.67 40.06
CA GLU A 250 28.21 1.42 39.70
C GLU A 250 28.35 1.14 38.20
N VAL A 251 27.67 1.87 37.32
CA VAL A 251 27.70 1.58 35.87
C VAL A 251 28.89 2.23 35.16
N LEU A 252 29.42 3.34 35.69
CA LEU A 252 30.61 3.99 35.11
C LEU A 252 31.88 3.14 35.27
N GLU A 253 32.00 2.33 36.33
CA GLU A 253 33.14 1.40 36.48
C GLU A 253 33.08 0.20 35.52
N ARG A 254 31.89 -0.21 35.07
CA ARG A 254 31.76 -1.30 34.08
C ARG A 254 32.04 -0.87 32.65
N LEU A 255 31.89 0.41 32.32
CA LEU A 255 32.20 0.94 30.98
C LEU A 255 33.70 1.12 30.74
N GLN A 256 34.55 1.06 31.77
CA GLN A 256 36.01 1.05 31.63
C GLN A 256 36.60 -0.31 31.21
N LYS A 257 35.81 -1.37 31.16
CA LYS A 257 36.24 -2.71 30.71
C LYS A 257 35.61 -3.08 29.36
N TRP A 258 35.72 -2.20 28.38
CA TRP A 258 35.59 -2.64 26.99
C TRP A 258 36.83 -3.45 26.61
N PRO A 259 36.69 -4.69 26.10
CA PRO A 259 37.85 -5.47 25.68
C PRO A 259 38.53 -4.76 24.50
N GLU A 260 39.81 -4.42 24.65
CA GLU A 260 40.62 -3.76 23.61
C GLU A 260 40.70 -4.56 22.30
N ARG A 261 40.42 -5.86 22.36
CA ARG A 261 40.35 -6.72 21.19
C ARG A 261 38.89 -7.12 20.92
N PRO A 262 38.34 -6.79 19.74
CA PRO A 262 37.05 -7.31 19.33
C PRO A 262 37.15 -8.83 19.28
N ARG A 263 36.46 -9.51 20.19
CA ARG A 263 36.32 -10.97 20.10
C ARG A 263 35.51 -11.23 18.84
N ALA A 264 36.08 -12.01 17.92
CA ALA A 264 35.34 -12.53 16.79
C ALA A 264 34.09 -13.23 17.34
N ARG A 265 32.94 -12.63 17.04
CA ARG A 265 31.65 -13.15 17.45
C ARG A 265 31.41 -14.43 16.64
N LEU A 266 31.70 -15.57 17.27
CA LEU A 266 31.52 -16.94 16.72
C LEU A 266 30.05 -17.39 16.75
N ASP A 267 29.13 -16.50 17.10
CA ASP A 267 27.72 -16.66 16.83
C ASP A 267 27.53 -16.69 15.31
N ASN A 268 27.40 -17.91 14.79
CA ASN A 268 27.01 -18.30 13.43
C ASN A 268 25.61 -17.75 13.02
N LEU A 269 25.21 -16.58 13.52
CA LEU A 269 23.98 -15.88 13.19
C LEU A 269 23.84 -15.68 11.68
N HIS A 270 24.95 -15.41 10.99
CA HIS A 270 24.94 -15.28 9.53
C HIS A 270 24.58 -16.61 8.83
N HIS A 271 25.16 -17.73 9.28
CA HIS A 271 24.80 -19.06 8.76
C HIS A 271 23.37 -19.47 9.15
N HIS A 272 22.92 -19.14 10.36
CA HIS A 272 21.55 -19.42 10.78
C HIS A 272 20.54 -18.66 9.93
N TRP A 273 20.85 -17.40 9.59
CA TRP A 273 20.03 -16.58 8.72
C TRP A 273 20.00 -17.12 7.28
N GLN A 274 21.14 -17.49 6.70
CA GLN A 274 21.21 -18.13 5.38
C GLN A 274 20.46 -19.47 5.32
N ALA A 275 20.54 -20.29 6.37
CA ALA A 275 19.78 -21.54 6.45
C ALA A 275 18.26 -21.31 6.49
N GLN A 276 17.82 -20.22 7.12
CA GLN A 276 16.42 -19.83 7.19
C GLN A 276 15.90 -19.35 5.82
N GLU A 277 16.67 -18.56 5.06
CA GLU A 277 16.32 -18.16 3.69
C GLU A 277 16.21 -19.34 2.73
N MET A 278 17.14 -20.30 2.82
CA MET A 278 17.09 -21.52 2.01
C MET A 278 15.86 -22.38 2.33
N SER A 279 15.41 -22.40 3.58
CA SER A 279 14.22 -23.14 4.00
C SER A 279 12.93 -22.52 3.47
N MET A 280 12.82 -21.18 3.46
CA MET A 280 11.67 -20.47 2.90
C MET A 280 11.58 -20.62 1.37
N SER A 281 12.71 -20.66 0.68
CA SER A 281 12.76 -20.84 -0.78
C SER A 281 12.22 -22.21 -1.21
N ARG A 282 12.44 -23.27 -0.40
CA ARG A 282 11.94 -24.62 -0.70
C ARG A 282 10.44 -24.79 -0.46
N GLN A 283 9.86 -24.10 0.51
CA GLN A 283 8.42 -24.17 0.77
C GLN A 283 7.59 -23.54 -0.35
N ASN A 284 8.11 -22.52 -1.04
CA ASN A 284 7.42 -21.90 -2.17
C ASN A 284 7.31 -22.80 -3.42
N VAL A 285 8.13 -23.85 -3.55
CA VAL A 285 8.11 -24.74 -4.73
C VAL A 285 6.96 -25.76 -4.66
N PHE A 286 6.54 -26.18 -3.46
CA PHE A 286 5.51 -27.21 -3.30
C PHE A 286 4.07 -26.69 -3.36
N SER A 287 3.83 -25.39 -3.12
CA SER A 287 2.48 -24.83 -3.13
C SER A 287 1.91 -24.57 -4.52
N VAL A 288 2.71 -24.71 -5.60
CA VAL A 288 2.28 -24.33 -6.96
C VAL A 288 1.88 -25.55 -7.82
N GLY A 289 2.20 -26.78 -7.42
CA GLY A 289 2.02 -27.98 -8.27
C GLY A 289 0.83 -28.91 -7.96
N GLY A 290 0.09 -28.71 -6.86
CA GLY A 290 -0.73 -29.79 -6.29
C GLY A 290 -2.15 -30.02 -6.82
N ASN A 291 -2.74 -29.13 -7.64
CA ASN A 291 -4.20 -29.11 -7.84
C ASN A 291 -4.73 -29.45 -9.25
N SER A 292 -3.98 -30.16 -10.09
CA SER A 292 -4.41 -30.41 -11.49
C SER A 292 -4.62 -31.88 -11.89
N VAL A 293 -4.90 -32.78 -10.96
CA VAL A 293 -5.32 -34.15 -11.30
C VAL A 293 -6.53 -34.50 -10.44
N LEU A 294 -7.60 -35.02 -11.09
CA LEU A 294 -8.91 -35.44 -10.56
C LEU A 294 -10.10 -34.56 -10.97
N ARG A 295 -10.35 -34.45 -12.28
CA ARG A 295 -11.72 -34.32 -12.81
C ARG A 295 -11.78 -34.78 -14.26
N ALA A 296 -11.80 -36.09 -14.45
CA ALA A 296 -12.23 -36.72 -15.68
C ALA A 296 -13.12 -37.91 -15.29
N SER A 297 -14.18 -38.13 -16.08
CA SER A 297 -15.15 -39.25 -16.01
C SER A 297 -16.47 -38.95 -15.29
N SER A 298 -17.42 -38.32 -15.99
CA SER A 298 -18.80 -38.81 -16.07
C SER A 298 -19.55 -38.14 -17.22
N GLU A 299 -19.36 -38.64 -18.45
CA GLU A 299 -20.29 -38.39 -19.56
C GLU A 299 -21.01 -39.72 -19.85
N ASN A 300 -22.31 -39.76 -19.60
CA ASN A 300 -23.21 -40.82 -20.05
C ASN A 300 -23.79 -40.43 -21.41
N PRO A 301 -23.71 -41.29 -22.44
CA PRO A 301 -24.47 -41.07 -23.67
C PRO A 301 -25.90 -41.59 -23.50
N VAL A 302 -26.88 -40.72 -23.75
CA VAL A 302 -28.28 -41.10 -23.95
C VAL A 302 -28.46 -41.46 -25.42
N THR A 303 -28.65 -42.75 -25.71
CA THR A 303 -29.07 -43.27 -27.01
C THR A 303 -30.58 -43.10 -27.22
N ARG A 304 -30.95 -42.64 -28.40
CA ARG A 304 -32.26 -42.88 -29.03
C ARG A 304 -32.09 -43.98 -30.07
#